data_AF-A0A220IKB4-F1
#
_entry.id   AF-A0A220IKB4-F1
#
_cell.length_a   1.000
_cell.length_b   1.000
_cell.length_c   1.000
_cell.angle_alpha   90.00
_cell.angle_beta   90.00
_cell.angle_gamma   90.00
#
_symmetry.space_group_name_H-M   'P 1'
#
loop_
_entity.id
_entity.type
_entity.pdbx_description
1 polymer ?
#
loop_
_entity_poly.entity_id
_entity_poly.type
_entity_poly.pdbx_seq_one_letter_code
_entity_poly.pdbx_strand_id
1 'polypeptide(L)' 'MVREEVAGSTQTLQWKCVESRVDSKRLYYGRFILSPLRKGQADTVGIALRRALLGEIEGTCITRAKFGSVPHEYSTIAG' A
#
# COMPACT_ATOMS: atom_id res chain seq x y z
N MET A 1 -27.48 -35.42 -1.75
CA MET A 1 -26.73 -34.40 -0.98
C MET A 1 -25.34 -34.96 -0.73
N VAL A 2 -24.46 -34.86 -1.72
CA VAL A 2 -23.08 -35.38 -1.59
C VAL A 2 -22.30 -34.35 -0.79
N ARG A 3 -21.94 -34.71 0.45
CA ARG A 3 -20.94 -33.99 1.23
C ARG A 3 -19.60 -34.24 0.57
N GLU A 4 -19.08 -33.26 -0.16
CA GLU A 4 -17.66 -33.26 -0.51
C GLU A 4 -16.88 -33.02 0.78
N GLU A 5 -16.28 -34.09 1.29
CA GLU A 5 -15.19 -33.98 2.25
C GLU A 5 -14.00 -33.33 1.56
N VAL A 6 -13.91 -32.00 1.65
CA VAL A 6 -12.69 -31.28 1.29
C VAL A 6 -11.65 -31.67 2.34
N ALA A 7 -10.82 -32.66 2.01
CA ALA A 7 -9.57 -32.94 2.71
C ALA A 7 -8.81 -31.62 2.88
N GLY A 8 -8.85 -31.09 4.10
CA GLY A 8 -8.27 -29.80 4.44
C GLY A 8 -6.75 -29.91 4.39
N SER A 9 -6.17 -29.73 3.20
CA SER A 9 -4.73 -29.53 3.04
C SER A 9 -4.34 -28.29 3.85
N THR A 10 -3.68 -28.51 4.99
CA THR A 10 -2.98 -27.52 5.81
C THR A 10 -1.76 -26.99 5.05
N GLN A 11 -1.98 -26.41 3.87
CA GLN A 11 -0.92 -25.65 3.22
C GLN A 11 -0.73 -24.35 3.99
N THR A 12 0.41 -24.25 4.66
CA THR A 12 0.82 -23.04 5.37
C THR A 12 0.86 -21.88 4.38
N LEU A 13 0.18 -20.78 4.72
CA LEU A 13 0.13 -19.57 3.93
C LEU A 13 1.53 -18.93 3.92
N GLN A 14 2.15 -18.83 2.75
CA GLN A 14 3.49 -18.27 2.56
C GLN A 14 3.38 -16.91 1.88
N TRP A 15 4.21 -15.97 2.33
CA TRP A 15 4.46 -14.73 1.62
C TRP A 15 5.93 -14.65 1.26
N LYS A 16 6.23 -14.08 0.08
CA LYS A 16 7.60 -13.94 -0.40
C LYS A 16 7.78 -12.57 -1.05
N CYS A 17 8.86 -11.90 -0.69
CA CYS A 17 9.33 -10.74 -1.46
C CYS A 17 9.95 -11.24 -2.76
N VAL A 18 9.42 -10.77 -3.88
CA VAL A 18 9.93 -11.11 -5.21
C VAL A 18 10.94 -10.09 -5.68
N GLU A 19 10.66 -8.82 -5.40
CA GLU A 19 11.50 -7.71 -5.81
C GLU A 19 11.32 -6.58 -4.79
N SER A 20 12.42 -6.00 -4.34
CA SER A 20 12.42 -4.71 -3.68
C SER A 20 13.58 -3.90 -4.24
N ARG A 21 13.28 -2.68 -4.68
CA ARG A 21 14.28 -1.78 -5.26
C ARG A 21 14.01 -0.34 -4.85
N VAL A 22 15.10 0.38 -4.64
CA VAL A 22 15.09 1.83 -4.47
C VAL A 22 15.48 2.42 -5.81
N ASP A 23 14.52 3.03 -6.51
CA ASP A 23 14.74 3.60 -7.83
C ASP A 23 15.34 5.01 -7.73
N SER A 24 14.86 5.79 -6.75
CA SER A 24 15.43 7.10 -6.41
C SER A 24 15.20 7.42 -4.93
N LYS A 25 15.78 8.52 -4.43
CA LYS A 25 15.62 8.96 -3.03
C LYS A 25 14.15 9.06 -2.57
N ARG A 26 13.20 9.20 -3.50
CA ARG A 26 11.77 9.35 -3.24
C ARG A 26 10.91 8.20 -3.79
N LEU A 27 11.50 7.25 -4.53
CA LEU A 27 10.74 6.20 -5.21
C LEU A 27 11.23 4.82 -4.79
N TYR A 28 10.35 4.12 -4.07
CA TYR A 28 10.56 2.78 -3.55
C TYR A 28 9.56 1.85 -4.21
N TYR A 29 10.05 0.76 -4.81
CA TYR A 29 9.22 -0.27 -5.44
C TYR A 29 9.37 -1.60 -4.69
N GLY A 30 8.24 -2.25 -4.42
CA GLY A 30 8.18 -3.56 -3.80
C GLY A 30 7.14 -4.45 -4.47
N ARG A 31 7.49 -5.71 -4.71
CA ARG A 31 6.62 -6.75 -5.26
C ARG A 31 6.64 -7.97 -4.35
N PHE A 32 5.47 -8.37 -3.88
CA PHE A 32 5.29 -9.50 -2.96
C PHE A 32 4.28 -10.49 -3.53
N ILE A 33 4.48 -11.78 -3.25
CA ILE A 33 3.54 -12.86 -3.59
C ILE A 33 3.02 -13.48 -2.30
N LEU A 34 1.72 -13.80 -2.29
CA LEU A 34 1.03 -14.49 -1.22
C LEU A 34 0.37 -15.75 -1.78
N SER A 35 0.69 -16.93 -1.21
CA SER A 35 0.14 -18.20 -1.67
C SER A 35 0.28 -19.31 -0.62
N PRO A 36 -0.57 -20.34 -0.60
CA PRO A 36 -1.73 -20.53 -1.47
C PRO A 36 -2.99 -19.86 -0.91
N LEU A 37 -3.85 -19.38 -1.80
CA LEU A 37 -5.16 -18.81 -1.46
C LEU A 37 -6.24 -19.63 -2.14
N ARG A 38 -7.38 -19.81 -1.46
CA ARG A 38 -8.56 -20.43 -2.08
C ARG A 38 -9.16 -19.46 -3.10
N LYS A 39 -9.92 -20.00 -4.06
CA LYS A 39 -10.66 -19.21 -5.05
C LYS A 39 -11.50 -18.13 -4.35
N GLY A 40 -11.34 -16.88 -4.78
CA GLY A 40 -12.02 -15.70 -4.21
C GLY A 40 -11.35 -15.04 -3.00
N GLN A 41 -10.46 -15.74 -2.26
CA GLN A 41 -9.75 -15.11 -1.13
C GLN A 41 -8.75 -14.05 -1.58
N ALA A 42 -8.14 -14.24 -2.75
CA ALA A 42 -7.21 -13.29 -3.33
C ALA A 42 -7.86 -11.91 -3.56
N ASP A 43 -9.10 -11.88 -4.01
CA ASP A 43 -9.83 -10.63 -4.25
C ASP A 43 -10.12 -9.92 -2.92
N THR A 44 -10.62 -10.64 -1.92
CA THR A 44 -10.90 -10.07 -0.59
C THR A 44 -9.64 -9.48 0.04
N VAL A 45 -8.53 -10.23 0.05
CA VAL A 45 -7.25 -9.76 0.62
C VAL A 45 -6.68 -8.61 -0.20
N GLY A 46 -6.71 -8.70 -1.53
CA GLY A 46 -6.20 -7.67 -2.42
C GLY A 46 -6.96 -6.34 -2.30
N ILE A 47 -8.29 -6.39 -2.22
CA ILE A 47 -9.13 -5.20 -2.02
C ILE A 47 -8.86 -4.60 -0.63
N ALA A 48 -8.82 -5.41 0.42
CA ALA A 48 -8.54 -4.95 1.77
C ALA A 48 -7.16 -4.28 1.85
N LEU A 49 -6.12 -4.93 1.32
CA LEU A 49 -4.75 -4.42 1.33
C LEU A 49 -4.63 -3.12 0.51
N ARG A 50 -5.25 -3.04 -0.67
CA ARG A 50 -5.26 -1.82 -1.47
C ARG A 50 -5.90 -0.65 -0.72
N ARG A 51 -7.00 -0.88 -0.01
CA ARG A 51 -7.70 0.15 0.78
C ARG A 51 -6.84 0.61 1.96
N ALA A 52 -6.27 -0.33 2.72
CA ALA A 52 -5.39 -0.02 3.83
C ALA A 52 -4.16 0.78 3.37
N LEU A 53 -3.49 0.35 2.30
CA LEU A 53 -2.31 1.03 1.78
C LEU A 53 -2.59 2.46 1.26
N LEU A 54 -3.79 2.73 0.75
CA LEU A 54 -4.14 4.06 0.23
C LEU A 54 -4.77 4.98 1.28
N GLY A 55 -5.39 4.42 2.32
CA GLY A 55 -6.20 5.19 3.27
C GLY A 55 -5.65 5.25 4.69
N GLU A 56 -4.88 4.25 5.12
CA GLU A 56 -4.49 4.09 6.53
C GLU A 56 -2.99 4.31 6.76
N ILE A 57 -2.19 4.47 5.71
CA ILE A 57 -0.78 4.78 5.86
C ILE A 57 -0.62 6.21 6.35
N GLU A 58 -0.09 6.35 7.56
CA GLU A 58 0.31 7.63 8.11
C GLU A 58 1.48 8.22 7.31
N GLY A 59 1.38 9.50 7.01
CA GLY A 59 2.42 10.24 6.30
C GLY A 59 2.61 11.62 6.90
N THR A 60 3.84 12.13 6.85
CA THR A 60 4.12 13.52 7.20
C THR A 60 4.01 14.39 5.96
N CYS A 61 3.24 15.47 6.04
CA CYS A 61 3.11 16.45 4.98
C CYS A 61 3.32 17.87 5.50
N ILE A 62 3.68 18.79 4.60
CA ILE A 62 3.74 20.22 4.92
C ILE A 62 2.30 20.74 4.94
N THR A 63 1.80 21.06 6.13
CA THR A 63 0.43 21.57 6.32
C THR A 63 0.31 23.08 6.15
N ARG A 64 1.39 23.82 6.43
CA ARG A 64 1.43 25.27 6.32
C ARG A 64 2.85 25.77 6.13
N ALA A 65 3.01 26.78 5.28
CA ALA A 65 4.21 27.60 5.19
C ALA A 65 3.87 29.06 5.53
N LYS A 66 4.76 29.75 6.24
CA LYS A 66 4.65 31.19 6.52
C LYS A 66 5.91 31.88 6.05
N PHE A 67 5.74 32.91 5.22
CA PHE A 67 6.83 33.77 4.77
C PHE A 67 6.74 35.11 5.48
N GLY A 68 7.87 35.69 5.89
CA GLY A 68 7.90 36.84 6.80
C GLY A 68 7.25 38.12 6.25
N SER A 69 7.35 38.36 4.94
CA SER A 69 6.91 39.59 4.27
C SER A 69 5.74 39.37 3.30
N VAL A 70 5.14 38.17 3.27
CA VAL A 70 4.11 37.81 2.29
C VAL A 70 2.74 37.80 2.96
N PRO A 71 1.84 38.73 2.61
CA PRO A 71 0.53 38.82 3.23
C PRO A 71 -0.41 37.68 2.82
N HIS A 72 -0.32 37.21 1.56
CA HIS A 72 -1.14 36.13 1.02
C HIS A 72 -0.43 35.36 -0.09
N GLU A 73 -0.93 34.15 -0.40
CA GLU A 73 -0.36 33.22 -1.37
C GLU A 73 -0.16 33.79 -2.79
N TYR A 74 -0.94 34.80 -3.18
CA TYR A 74 -0.82 35.47 -4.50
C TYR A 74 0.19 36.63 -4.55
N SER A 75 0.90 36.91 -3.45
CA SER A 75 1.83 38.06 -3.43
C SER A 75 3.11 37.70 -4.16
N THR A 76 3.67 38.66 -4.89
CA THR A 76 4.98 38.51 -5.50
C THR A 76 6.08 38.71 -4.46
N ILE A 77 7.11 37.87 -4.53
CA ILE A 77 8.34 38.01 -3.75
C ILE A 77 9.41 38.46 -4.75
N ALA A 78 10.02 39.62 -4.52
CA ALA A 78 11.20 40.02 -5.29
C ALA A 78 12.36 39.08 -4.93
N GLY A 79 12.98 38.49 -5.94
CA GLY A 79 14.07 37.53 -5.81
C GLY A 79 15.38 38.17 -5.38
#